data_AF-A0A532USU3-F1
#
_entry.id   AF-A0A532USU3-F1
#
_cell.length_a   1.000
_cell.length_b   1.000
_cell.length_c   1.000
_cell.angle_alpha   90.00
_cell.angle_beta   90.00
_cell.angle_gamma   90.00
#
_symmetry.space_group_name_H-M   'P 1'
#
loop_
_entity.id
_entity.type
_entity.pdbx_description
1 polymer ?
#
loop_
_entity_poly.entity_id
_entity_poly.type
_entity_poly.pdbx_seq_one_letter_code
_entity_poly.pdbx_strand_id
1 'polypeptide(L)'
;MRLTSNKRPAHGRAYLLALALVAVFGLVLTGCEFEYWPGSPEPFLDEGDEETFYLYAAQHHRVGELLVWNDSSFLYVKYVTDEGYDMSETHLHVDPQSDSIPQANGNPIPGRFDYKEEHDPRVNEYTYEVEWDSTWDGKDLNIAAHAMVWGVYDDTTDADTTEETAWARMYDDPEDFTHEFPGKNWATYVTYEPEEGDGD
;
A
#
# COMPACT_ATOMS: atom_id res chain seq x y z
N MET A 1 -9.23 92.31 38.04
CA MET A 1 -8.39 92.58 39.23
C MET A 1 -7.10 91.78 39.07
N ARG A 2 -5.94 92.41 39.32
CA ARG A 2 -4.55 91.91 39.17
C ARG A 2 -4.33 90.55 39.90
N LEU A 3 -3.35 89.71 39.53
CA LEU A 3 -1.93 89.81 39.96
C LEU A 3 -1.11 88.72 39.21
N THR A 4 -0.09 89.09 38.43
CA THR A 4 1.38 89.06 38.69
C THR A 4 2.14 87.82 38.19
N SER A 5 3.16 88.13 37.40
CA SER A 5 4.24 87.30 36.84
C SER A 5 5.19 86.73 37.90
N ASN A 6 5.77 85.54 37.65
CA ASN A 6 7.18 85.28 37.99
C ASN A 6 7.87 84.23 37.08
N LYS A 7 9.21 84.29 37.07
CA LYS A 7 10.20 83.89 36.03
C LYS A 7 10.54 82.38 35.87
N ARG A 8 11.14 82.07 34.69
CA ARG A 8 11.68 80.78 34.15
C ARG A 8 13.06 80.38 34.73
N PRO A 9 13.62 79.16 34.53
CA PRO A 9 14.48 78.88 33.34
C PRO A 9 14.52 77.41 32.83
N ALA A 10 15.34 77.17 31.80
CA ALA A 10 15.51 75.95 30.99
C ALA A 10 16.81 75.14 31.28
N HIS A 11 16.89 73.92 30.71
CA HIS A 11 18.08 73.20 30.13
C HIS A 11 18.51 71.82 30.71
N GLY A 12 18.85 70.89 29.78
CA GLY A 12 19.84 69.78 29.92
C GLY A 12 19.31 68.37 29.59
N ARG A 13 19.30 67.88 28.33
CA ARG A 13 20.33 67.10 27.57
C ARG A 13 20.85 65.80 28.23
N ALA A 14 20.66 64.63 27.58
CA ALA A 14 21.72 63.67 27.20
C ALA A 14 21.15 62.37 26.55
N TYR A 15 21.84 61.91 25.49
CA TYR A 15 21.65 60.67 24.71
C TYR A 15 22.34 59.46 25.36
N LEU A 16 21.89 58.21 25.10
CA LEU A 16 22.63 56.92 25.10
C LEU A 16 21.67 55.84 24.50
N LEU A 17 21.74 55.38 23.23
CA LEU A 17 22.62 54.39 22.56
C LEU A 17 22.56 52.92 23.06
N ALA A 18 22.10 52.00 22.17
CA ALA A 18 22.55 50.61 21.89
C ALA A 18 21.33 49.66 21.63
N LEU A 19 21.06 49.08 20.45
CA LEU A 19 21.75 48.14 19.51
C LEU A 19 21.39 46.64 19.71
N ALA A 20 20.63 46.08 18.76
CA ALA A 20 20.68 44.71 18.21
C ALA A 20 19.79 44.67 16.93
N LEU A 21 20.32 44.88 15.70
CA LEU A 21 20.86 43.94 14.69
C LEU A 21 19.81 42.95 14.11
N VAL A 22 19.23 43.18 12.90
CA VAL A 22 19.65 42.77 11.50
C VAL A 22 19.23 41.31 11.19
N ALA A 23 18.60 40.85 10.08
CA ALA A 23 18.42 41.24 8.65
C ALA A 23 17.06 40.69 8.11
N VAL A 24 16.26 41.38 7.27
CA VAL A 24 16.15 41.36 5.77
C VAL A 24 16.24 39.95 5.12
N PHE A 25 15.39 39.44 4.22
CA PHE A 25 14.72 39.94 2.99
C PHE A 25 13.66 38.91 2.52
N GLY A 26 12.67 39.33 1.71
CA GLY A 26 11.94 38.42 0.79
C GLY A 26 10.47 38.80 0.58
N LEU A 27 10.20 39.77 -0.30
CA LEU A 27 9.56 39.55 -1.61
C LEU A 27 8.10 39.06 -1.51
N VAL A 28 7.17 40.02 -1.53
CA VAL A 28 5.74 39.79 -1.71
C VAL A 28 5.51 39.34 -3.15
N LEU A 29 5.41 38.03 -3.36
CA LEU A 29 4.72 37.47 -4.52
C LEU A 29 3.35 37.01 -4.02
N THR A 30 2.32 37.70 -4.50
CA THR A 30 0.92 37.24 -4.64
C THR A 30 0.57 36.01 -3.80
N GLY A 31 0.15 36.26 -2.56
CA GLY A 31 -0.60 35.27 -1.81
C GLY A 31 -1.86 34.91 -2.58
N CYS A 32 -1.95 33.67 -3.05
CA CYS A 32 -3.22 32.98 -2.94
C CYS A 32 -3.44 32.80 -1.43
N GLU A 33 -4.27 33.66 -0.84
CA GLU A 33 -4.87 33.37 0.46
C GLU A 33 -5.74 32.12 0.27
N PHE A 34 -5.16 30.96 0.51
CA PHE A 34 -5.93 29.73 0.64
C PHE A 34 -6.60 29.81 2.02
N GLU A 35 -7.87 30.21 2.00
CA GLU A 35 -8.73 30.32 3.16
C GLU A 35 -8.86 28.93 3.82
N TYR A 36 -8.18 28.75 4.96
CA TYR A 36 -8.18 27.50 5.71
C TYR A 36 -9.55 27.29 6.36
N TRP A 37 -10.35 26.39 5.78
CA TRP A 37 -11.62 25.98 6.35
C TRP A 37 -11.38 24.92 7.44
N PRO A 38 -11.75 25.17 8.72
CA PRO A 38 -11.67 24.15 9.75
C PRO A 38 -12.66 23.02 9.43
N GLY A 39 -12.14 21.89 8.97
CA GLY A 39 -12.90 20.74 8.49
C GLY A 39 -12.50 20.24 7.09
N SER A 40 -11.49 20.84 6.45
CA SER A 40 -10.86 20.23 5.26
C SER A 40 -10.18 18.92 5.66
N PRO A 41 -10.40 17.80 4.95
CA PRO A 41 -9.55 16.63 5.12
C PRO A 41 -8.11 17.05 4.85
N GLU A 42 -7.18 16.63 5.72
CA GLU A 42 -5.75 16.73 5.44
C GLU A 42 -5.51 16.20 4.02
N PRO A 43 -4.56 16.75 3.24
CA PRO A 43 -4.18 16.15 1.97
C PRO A 43 -3.76 14.72 2.26
N PHE A 44 -4.62 13.78 1.88
CA PHE A 44 -4.31 12.36 1.83
C PHE A 44 -3.03 12.26 1.00
N LEU A 45 -1.96 11.75 1.62
CA LEU A 45 -0.88 11.20 0.81
C LEU A 45 -1.52 10.06 0.04
N ASP A 46 -1.45 10.12 -1.27
CA ASP A 46 -1.96 9.07 -2.15
C ASP A 46 -1.15 7.80 -1.86
N GLU A 47 -1.71 6.87 -1.09
CA GLU A 47 -1.34 5.44 -1.07
C GLU A 47 -1.83 4.80 -2.39
N GLY A 48 -1.52 5.46 -3.51
CA GLY A 48 -2.43 5.55 -4.65
C GLY A 48 -2.14 4.69 -5.87
N ASP A 49 -1.16 3.80 -5.81
CA ASP A 49 -0.74 3.02 -7.00
C ASP A 49 -0.80 1.50 -6.77
N GLU A 50 -1.21 1.01 -5.59
CA GLU A 50 -1.32 -0.42 -5.30
C GLU A 50 -2.78 -0.89 -5.16
N GLU A 51 -3.17 -1.87 -5.97
CA GLU A 51 -4.44 -2.55 -5.85
C GLU A 51 -4.35 -3.64 -4.78
N THR A 52 -5.32 -3.65 -3.86
CA THR A 52 -5.37 -4.59 -2.74
C THR A 52 -6.38 -5.71 -3.00
N PHE A 53 -5.88 -6.94 -2.94
CA PHE A 53 -6.64 -8.18 -2.93
C PHE A 53 -6.46 -8.91 -1.58
N TYR A 54 -7.15 -10.03 -1.38
CA TYR A 54 -7.23 -10.68 -0.07
C TYR A 54 -6.77 -12.13 -0.12
N LEU A 55 -5.98 -12.57 0.87
CA LEU A 55 -5.57 -13.97 1.00
C LEU A 55 -6.53 -14.71 1.92
N TYR A 56 -7.15 -15.76 1.39
CA TYR A 56 -8.04 -16.64 2.14
C TYR A 56 -7.48 -18.05 2.24
N ALA A 57 -7.40 -18.56 3.47
CA ALA A 57 -7.06 -19.93 3.80
C ALA A 57 -8.28 -20.72 4.27
N ALA A 58 -8.17 -22.05 4.25
CA ALA A 58 -9.25 -22.96 4.66
C ALA A 58 -10.63 -22.59 4.06
N GLN A 59 -10.65 -22.13 2.81
CA GLN A 59 -11.82 -21.63 2.06
C GLN A 59 -12.49 -20.34 2.56
N HIS A 60 -12.45 -20.00 3.85
CA HIS A 60 -13.29 -18.92 4.39
C HIS A 60 -12.59 -18.06 5.44
N HIS A 61 -11.30 -18.23 5.68
CA HIS A 61 -10.56 -17.50 6.70
C HIS A 61 -9.58 -16.54 6.05
N ARG A 62 -9.80 -15.24 6.22
CA ARG A 62 -8.83 -14.22 5.82
C ARG A 62 -7.56 -14.37 6.64
N VAL A 63 -6.42 -14.40 5.96
CA VAL A 63 -5.09 -14.55 6.57
C VAL A 63 -4.11 -13.45 6.12
N GLY A 64 -4.58 -12.49 5.33
CA GLY A 64 -3.74 -11.41 4.83
C GLY A 64 -4.27 -10.77 3.56
N GLU A 65 -3.36 -10.07 2.90
CA GLU A 65 -3.57 -9.25 1.71
C GLU A 65 -2.55 -9.61 0.62
N LEU A 66 -2.94 -9.35 -0.62
CA LEU A 66 -2.08 -9.39 -1.78
C LEU A 66 -2.12 -8.01 -2.43
N LEU A 67 -1.00 -7.29 -2.39
CA LEU A 67 -0.86 -5.96 -2.98
C LEU A 67 -0.22 -6.11 -4.36
N VAL A 68 -0.80 -5.48 -5.37
CA VAL A 68 -0.35 -5.57 -6.75
C VAL A 68 -0.23 -4.17 -7.34
N TRP A 69 0.91 -3.87 -7.93
CA TRP A 69 1.16 -2.63 -8.65
C TRP A 69 2.16 -2.88 -9.78
N ASN A 70 2.28 -1.96 -10.73
CA ASN A 70 3.29 -2.06 -11.78
C ASN A 70 3.97 -0.73 -12.04
N ASP A 71 5.17 -0.80 -12.61
CA ASP A 71 5.80 0.32 -13.30
C ASP A 71 6.07 -0.06 -14.76
N SER A 72 6.87 0.76 -15.46
CA SER A 72 7.24 0.53 -16.87
C SER A 72 8.07 -0.74 -17.14
N SER A 73 8.62 -1.36 -16.08
CA SER A 73 9.63 -2.42 -16.15
C SER A 73 9.22 -3.68 -15.38
N PHE A 74 8.41 -3.55 -14.33
CA PHE A 74 8.03 -4.65 -13.46
C PHE A 74 6.56 -4.61 -13.05
N LEU A 75 5.98 -5.81 -12.92
CA LEU A 75 4.83 -6.06 -12.08
C LEU A 75 5.33 -6.48 -10.70
N TYR A 76 4.78 -5.88 -9.66
CA TYR A 76 5.08 -6.20 -8.28
C TYR A 76 3.87 -6.91 -7.67
N VAL A 77 4.14 -8.04 -6.99
CA VAL A 77 3.12 -8.81 -6.30
C VAL A 77 3.60 -9.11 -4.90
N LYS A 78 3.03 -8.41 -3.91
CA LYS A 78 3.41 -8.51 -2.51
C LYS A 78 2.36 -9.27 -1.71
N TYR A 79 2.82 -10.32 -1.03
CA TYR A 79 2.07 -11.05 -0.03
C TYR A 79 2.30 -10.38 1.32
N VAL A 80 1.24 -10.16 2.08
CA VAL A 80 1.30 -9.65 3.45
C VAL A 80 0.35 -10.49 4.30
N THR A 81 0.85 -11.17 5.33
CA THR A 81 0.01 -11.93 6.25
C THR A 81 -0.48 -11.06 7.41
N ASP A 82 -1.70 -11.34 7.87
CA ASP A 82 -2.27 -10.70 9.06
C ASP A 82 -1.49 -11.09 10.33
N GLU A 83 -1.65 -10.32 11.42
CA GLU A 83 -1.04 -10.63 12.71
C GLU A 83 -1.41 -12.04 13.18
N GLY A 84 -0.40 -12.83 13.56
CA GLY A 84 -0.59 -14.23 14.01
C GLY A 84 -0.50 -15.25 12.88
N TYR A 85 -0.33 -14.81 11.63
CA TYR A 85 -0.01 -15.65 10.49
C TYR A 85 1.37 -15.34 9.94
N ASP A 86 2.09 -16.35 9.49
CA ASP A 86 3.29 -16.24 8.67
C ASP A 86 3.20 -17.24 7.49
N MET A 87 4.13 -17.17 6.54
CA MET A 87 4.14 -18.04 5.36
C MET A 87 5.49 -18.73 5.18
N SER A 88 5.43 -20.02 4.81
CA SER A 88 6.60 -20.86 4.54
C SER A 88 6.87 -21.06 3.06
N GLU A 89 5.88 -20.86 2.20
CA GLU A 89 6.02 -20.99 0.74
C GLU A 89 5.10 -20.01 0.03
N THR A 90 5.55 -19.45 -1.08
CA THR A 90 4.73 -18.65 -2.00
C THR A 90 4.86 -19.16 -3.43
N HIS A 91 3.77 -19.13 -4.17
CA HIS A 91 3.68 -19.55 -5.56
C HIS A 91 2.88 -18.50 -6.35
N LEU A 92 3.42 -18.05 -7.48
CA LEU A 92 2.82 -17.00 -8.30
C LEU A 92 2.90 -17.38 -9.79
N HIS A 93 1.78 -17.23 -10.48
CA HIS A 93 1.73 -17.23 -11.94
C HIS A 93 0.84 -16.07 -12.41
N VAL A 94 1.25 -15.44 -13.51
CA VAL A 94 0.60 -14.25 -14.08
C VAL A 94 0.44 -14.46 -15.58
N ASP A 95 -0.79 -14.38 -16.08
CA ASP A 95 -1.05 -14.45 -17.52
C ASP A 95 -2.33 -13.68 -17.88
N PRO A 96 -2.38 -12.96 -19.03
CA PRO A 96 -3.61 -12.35 -19.51
C PRO A 96 -4.75 -13.33 -19.78
N GLN A 97 -4.48 -14.63 -19.90
CA GLN A 97 -5.47 -15.69 -20.10
C GLN A 97 -5.43 -16.67 -18.92
N SER A 98 -6.53 -16.76 -18.16
CA SER A 98 -6.60 -17.62 -16.98
C SER A 98 -6.48 -19.13 -17.31
N ASP A 99 -6.72 -19.55 -18.56
CA ASP A 99 -6.51 -20.94 -19.00
C ASP A 99 -5.05 -21.29 -19.32
N SER A 100 -4.16 -20.30 -19.44
CA SER A 100 -2.71 -20.48 -19.53
C SER A 100 -2.08 -20.85 -18.18
N ILE A 101 -2.74 -20.49 -17.06
CA ILE A 101 -2.25 -20.80 -15.71
C ILE A 101 -2.10 -22.33 -15.58
N PRO A 102 -0.94 -22.86 -15.12
CA PRO A 102 -0.67 -24.29 -15.06
C PRO A 102 -1.71 -25.08 -14.27
N GLN A 103 -2.48 -25.92 -14.99
CA GLN A 103 -3.63 -26.64 -14.44
C GLN A 103 -3.69 -28.11 -14.89
N ALA A 104 -4.37 -28.96 -14.11
CA ALA A 104 -4.82 -30.29 -14.51
C ALA A 104 -6.29 -30.50 -14.18
N ASN A 105 -7.09 -30.81 -15.21
CA ASN A 105 -8.55 -30.96 -15.10
C ASN A 105 -9.21 -29.74 -14.42
N GLY A 106 -8.76 -28.54 -14.77
CA GLY A 106 -9.24 -27.28 -14.20
C GLY A 106 -8.73 -26.95 -12.80
N ASN A 107 -7.89 -27.78 -12.17
CA ASN A 107 -7.28 -27.44 -10.88
C ASN A 107 -5.89 -26.86 -11.11
N PRO A 108 -5.54 -25.69 -10.53
CA PRO A 108 -4.17 -25.17 -10.62
C PRO A 108 -3.17 -26.09 -9.92
N ILE A 109 -1.93 -26.07 -10.40
CA ILE A 109 -0.81 -26.86 -9.88
C ILE A 109 0.28 -25.89 -9.41
N PRO A 110 0.26 -25.42 -8.15
CA PRO A 110 1.18 -24.37 -7.70
C PRO A 110 2.67 -24.69 -7.90
N GLY A 111 3.09 -25.94 -7.70
CA GLY A 111 4.49 -26.33 -7.93
C GLY A 111 4.98 -26.20 -9.39
N ARG A 112 4.07 -25.90 -10.33
CA ARG A 112 4.36 -25.61 -11.75
C ARG A 112 4.21 -24.13 -12.12
N PHE A 113 3.88 -23.27 -11.17
CA PHE A 113 3.84 -21.83 -11.40
C PHE A 113 5.25 -21.31 -11.72
N ASP A 114 5.32 -20.18 -12.42
CA ASP A 114 6.58 -19.65 -12.96
C ASP A 114 7.47 -19.10 -11.84
N TYR A 115 6.84 -18.52 -10.83
CA TYR A 115 7.50 -17.95 -9.66
C TYR A 115 7.13 -18.74 -8.41
N LYS A 116 8.14 -19.05 -7.59
CA LYS A 116 7.96 -19.73 -6.32
C LYS A 116 9.15 -19.50 -5.40
N GLU A 117 8.91 -19.46 -4.11
CA GLU A 117 9.93 -19.26 -3.09
C GLU A 117 9.60 -20.07 -1.83
N GLU A 118 10.63 -20.64 -1.20
CA GLU A 118 10.55 -21.27 0.12
C GLU A 118 11.13 -20.31 1.17
N HIS A 119 10.46 -20.17 2.32
CA HIS A 119 10.82 -19.23 3.38
C HIS A 119 11.23 -19.98 4.65
N ASP A 120 12.54 -20.06 4.90
CA ASP A 120 13.13 -20.59 6.15
C ASP A 120 14.17 -19.60 6.72
N PRO A 121 13.84 -18.82 7.77
CA PRO A 121 12.61 -18.88 8.56
C PRO A 121 11.38 -18.35 7.81
N ARG A 122 10.18 -18.71 8.29
CA ARG A 122 8.91 -18.18 7.79
C ARG A 122 8.86 -16.66 7.89
N VAL A 123 8.15 -16.02 6.96
CA VAL A 123 8.07 -14.55 6.83
C VAL A 123 6.62 -14.08 6.86
N ASN A 124 6.39 -12.82 7.19
CA ASN A 124 5.06 -12.20 7.14
C ASN A 124 4.82 -11.41 5.85
N GLU A 125 5.88 -11.09 5.10
CA GLU A 125 5.79 -10.39 3.84
C GLU A 125 6.80 -10.91 2.83
N TYR A 126 6.43 -10.90 1.56
CA TYR A 126 7.32 -11.23 0.46
C TYR A 126 6.83 -10.59 -0.84
N THR A 127 7.73 -10.06 -1.64
CA THR A 127 7.42 -9.40 -2.91
C THR A 127 8.10 -10.12 -4.06
N TYR A 128 7.31 -10.51 -5.07
CA TYR A 128 7.85 -10.85 -6.37
C TYR A 128 8.00 -9.58 -7.22
N GLU A 129 9.18 -9.40 -7.80
CA GLU A 129 9.43 -8.45 -8.88
C GLU A 129 9.44 -9.24 -10.19
N VAL A 130 8.39 -9.07 -10.99
CA VAL A 130 8.19 -9.82 -12.22
C VAL A 130 8.50 -8.91 -13.39
N GLU A 131 9.51 -9.26 -14.20
CA GLU A 131 9.84 -8.49 -15.41
C GLU A 131 8.60 -8.34 -16.29
N TRP A 132 8.34 -7.10 -16.73
CA TRP A 132 7.20 -6.80 -17.57
C TRP A 132 7.29 -7.53 -18.89
N ASP A 133 6.26 -8.29 -19.24
CA ASP A 133 6.13 -8.89 -20.56
C ASP A 133 5.29 -7.98 -21.47
N SER A 134 5.87 -7.51 -22.57
CA SER A 134 5.16 -6.75 -23.61
C SER A 134 3.90 -7.44 -24.16
N THR A 135 3.72 -8.74 -23.95
CA THR A 135 2.45 -9.42 -24.28
C THR A 135 1.28 -9.00 -23.38
N TRP A 136 1.55 -8.33 -22.27
CA TRP A 136 0.59 -7.82 -21.29
C TRP A 136 0.02 -6.44 -21.65
N ASP A 137 0.69 -5.71 -22.54
CA ASP A 137 0.30 -4.34 -22.91
C ASP A 137 -1.19 -4.25 -23.31
N GLY A 138 -1.93 -3.40 -22.58
CA GLY A 138 -3.36 -3.14 -22.80
C GLY A 138 -4.29 -4.31 -22.46
N LYS A 139 -3.89 -5.18 -21.52
CA LYS A 139 -4.67 -6.32 -21.07
C LYS A 139 -4.70 -6.43 -19.55
N ASP A 140 -5.83 -6.85 -19.04
CA ASP A 140 -5.95 -7.31 -17.66
C ASP A 140 -5.12 -8.58 -17.44
N LEU A 141 -4.53 -8.70 -16.25
CA LEU A 141 -3.69 -9.81 -15.84
C LEU A 141 -4.43 -10.71 -14.87
N ASN A 142 -4.46 -12.01 -15.13
CA ASN A 142 -4.96 -13.00 -14.18
C ASN A 142 -3.79 -13.49 -13.33
N ILE A 143 -3.89 -13.27 -12.03
CA ILE A 143 -2.84 -13.54 -11.06
C ILE A 143 -3.28 -14.69 -10.15
N ALA A 144 -2.63 -15.85 -10.31
CA ALA A 144 -2.79 -16.98 -9.40
C ALA A 144 -1.74 -16.89 -8.30
N ALA A 145 -2.14 -16.31 -7.17
CA ALA A 145 -1.31 -16.18 -5.99
C ALA A 145 -1.71 -17.20 -4.93
N HIS A 146 -0.79 -18.09 -4.61
CA HIS A 146 -0.94 -19.14 -3.60
C HIS A 146 0.15 -19.04 -2.54
N ALA A 147 -0.20 -19.29 -1.28
CA ALA A 147 0.75 -19.37 -0.18
C ALA A 147 0.49 -20.59 0.71
N MET A 148 1.55 -21.12 1.32
CA MET A 148 1.47 -22.01 2.47
C MET A 148 1.60 -21.15 3.73
N VAL A 149 0.53 -21.06 4.51
CA VAL A 149 0.42 -20.19 5.69
C VAL A 149 0.38 -21.01 6.97
N TRP A 150 0.99 -20.47 8.01
CA TRP A 150 0.98 -21.02 9.36
C TRP A 150 0.35 -20.01 10.31
N GLY A 151 -0.51 -20.49 11.21
CA GLY A 151 -1.10 -19.65 12.24
C GLY A 151 -2.21 -20.37 13.01
N VAL A 152 -2.91 -19.61 13.86
CA VAL A 152 -4.02 -20.16 14.65
C VAL A 152 -5.36 -19.92 13.94
N TYR A 153 -6.14 -20.98 13.79
CA TYR A 153 -7.59 -20.85 13.61
C TYR A 153 -8.23 -21.05 14.99
N ASP A 154 -8.97 -20.06 15.51
CA ASP A 154 -9.64 -20.08 16.83
C ASP A 154 -8.72 -19.88 18.07
N ASP A 155 -9.28 -19.83 19.29
CA ASP A 155 -8.59 -19.75 20.59
C ASP A 155 -7.85 -21.07 20.95
N THR A 156 -7.15 -21.65 19.98
CA THR A 156 -6.25 -22.78 20.22
C THR A 156 -4.88 -22.22 20.60
N THR A 157 -4.33 -22.69 21.72
CA THR A 157 -3.15 -22.08 22.36
C THR A 157 -1.82 -22.37 21.66
N ASP A 158 -1.82 -22.71 20.36
CA ASP A 158 -0.60 -23.11 19.64
C ASP A 158 -0.59 -22.67 18.16
N ALA A 159 -0.11 -21.44 17.94
CA ALA A 159 0.03 -20.80 16.63
C ALA A 159 0.99 -21.51 15.67
N ASP A 160 1.81 -22.43 16.17
CA ASP A 160 2.82 -23.15 15.40
C ASP A 160 2.32 -24.47 14.78
N THR A 161 1.03 -24.81 14.90
CA THR A 161 0.58 -26.18 14.59
C THR A 161 -0.35 -26.35 13.39
N THR A 162 -0.91 -25.28 12.83
CA THR A 162 -1.84 -25.41 11.69
C THR A 162 -1.23 -24.80 10.43
N GLU A 163 -0.84 -25.69 9.52
CA GLU A 163 -0.47 -25.38 8.14
C GLU A 163 -1.74 -25.40 7.28
N GLU A 164 -1.97 -24.35 6.51
CA GLU A 164 -3.06 -24.27 5.55
C GLU A 164 -2.59 -23.67 4.23
N THR A 165 -3.37 -23.96 3.19
CA THR A 165 -3.19 -23.34 1.87
C THR A 165 -4.04 -22.08 1.77
N ALA A 166 -3.45 -20.98 1.30
CA ALA A 166 -4.15 -19.73 1.01
C ALA A 166 -4.17 -19.42 -0.49
N TRP A 167 -5.25 -18.79 -0.97
CA TRP A 167 -5.40 -18.28 -2.32
C TRP A 167 -5.88 -16.83 -2.30
N ALA A 168 -5.43 -16.03 -3.27
CA ALA A 168 -5.88 -14.66 -3.43
C ALA A 168 -7.31 -14.55 -3.98
N ARG A 169 -8.06 -13.56 -3.50
CA ARG A 169 -9.44 -13.24 -3.85
C ARG A 169 -9.60 -11.78 -4.21
N MET A 170 -10.56 -11.50 -5.10
CA MET A 170 -10.86 -10.14 -5.54
C MET A 170 -11.40 -9.28 -4.40
N TYR A 171 -12.30 -9.82 -3.58
CA TYR A 171 -12.99 -9.07 -2.53
C TYR A 171 -12.78 -9.69 -1.14
N ASP A 172 -12.86 -8.85 -0.10
CA ASP A 172 -12.87 -9.27 1.31
C ASP A 172 -14.23 -9.87 1.67
N ASP A 173 -14.54 -11.00 1.03
CA ASP A 173 -15.78 -11.74 1.22
C ASP A 173 -15.46 -13.25 1.28
N PRO A 174 -15.77 -13.93 2.41
CA PRO A 174 -15.55 -15.37 2.54
C PRO A 174 -16.37 -16.21 1.55
N GLU A 175 -17.39 -15.65 0.91
CA GLU A 175 -18.22 -16.32 -0.11
C GLU A 175 -17.88 -15.88 -1.55
N ASP A 176 -16.84 -15.07 -1.75
CA ASP A 176 -16.39 -14.68 -3.08
C ASP A 176 -15.59 -15.81 -3.77
N PHE A 177 -16.20 -16.36 -4.81
CA PHE A 177 -15.62 -17.32 -5.75
C PHE A 177 -15.78 -16.83 -7.20
N THR A 178 -15.88 -15.50 -7.40
CA THR A 178 -16.12 -14.90 -8.73
C THR A 178 -15.08 -15.34 -9.77
N HIS A 179 -13.84 -15.53 -9.34
CA HIS A 179 -12.71 -15.95 -10.17
C HIS A 179 -12.16 -17.30 -9.71
N GLU A 180 -13.04 -18.30 -9.54
CA GLU A 180 -12.63 -19.66 -9.24
C GLU A 180 -12.10 -20.40 -10.47
N PHE A 181 -11.15 -21.29 -10.25
CA PHE A 181 -10.73 -22.23 -11.28
C PHE A 181 -11.82 -23.29 -11.51
N PRO A 182 -12.01 -23.78 -12.76
CA PRO A 182 -13.11 -24.68 -13.12
C PRO A 182 -12.97 -26.11 -12.56
N GLY A 183 -11.95 -26.36 -11.74
CA GLY A 183 -11.65 -27.64 -11.13
C GLY A 183 -12.61 -28.05 -10.03
N LYS A 184 -12.13 -28.89 -9.12
CA LYS A 184 -12.87 -29.35 -7.93
C LYS A 184 -12.26 -28.82 -6.63
N ASN A 185 -11.17 -28.08 -6.71
CA ASN A 185 -10.63 -27.34 -5.58
C ASN A 185 -11.26 -25.95 -5.52
N TRP A 186 -11.04 -25.27 -4.40
CA TRP A 186 -11.57 -23.93 -4.12
C TRP A 186 -10.60 -22.83 -4.53
N ALA A 187 -9.62 -23.16 -5.38
CA ALA A 187 -8.58 -22.23 -5.78
C ALA A 187 -9.18 -21.10 -6.62
N THR A 188 -8.64 -19.91 -6.43
CA THR A 188 -9.08 -18.68 -7.09
C THR A 188 -7.87 -17.96 -7.68
N TYR A 189 -8.15 -17.01 -8.56
CA TYR A 189 -7.19 -16.03 -9.05
C TYR A 189 -7.81 -14.63 -8.93
N VAL A 190 -6.99 -13.60 -9.09
CA VAL A 190 -7.47 -12.21 -9.15
C VAL A 190 -7.19 -11.64 -10.54
N THR A 191 -7.93 -10.60 -10.91
CA THR A 191 -7.72 -9.88 -12.15
C THR A 191 -7.27 -8.46 -11.82
N TYR A 192 -6.10 -8.08 -12.32
CA TYR A 192 -5.47 -6.78 -12.12
C TYR A 192 -5.46 -6.02 -13.45
N GLU A 193 -5.88 -4.77 -13.45
CA GLU A 193 -5.80 -3.87 -14.61
C GLU A 193 -4.54 -3.00 -14.46
N PRO A 194 -3.47 -3.21 -15.27
CA PRO A 194 -2.24 -2.46 -15.09
C PRO A 194 -2.40 -0.98 -15.36
N GLU A 195 -1.76 -0.17 -14.52
CA GLU A 195 -1.74 1.27 -14.71
C GLU A 195 -0.90 1.63 -15.95
N GLU A 196 -1.50 2.41 -16.85
CA GLU A 196 -0.77 2.99 -17.98
C GLU A 196 0.14 4.08 -17.42
N GLY A 197 1.46 3.84 -17.42
CA GLY A 197 2.43 4.85 -16.99
C GLY A 197 2.20 6.15 -17.75
N ASP A 198 1.88 7.23 -17.03
CA ASP A 198 1.78 8.58 -17.59
C ASP A 198 3.10 8.91 -18.29
N GLY A 199 3.11 8.79 -19.61
CA GLY A 199 4.28 9.04 -20.43
C GLY A 199 4.68 10.51 -20.34
N ASP A 200 5.63 10.82 -19.47
CA ASP A 200 6.25 12.14 -19.30
C ASP A 200 7.19 12.49 -20.48
#